data_AF-A0A8K0KCY2-F1
#
_entry.id   AF-A0A8K0KCY2-F1
#
_cell.length_a   1.000
_cell.length_b   1.000
_cell.length_c   1.000
_cell.angle_alpha   90.00
_cell.angle_beta   90.00
_cell.angle_gamma   90.00
#
_symmetry.space_group_name_H-M   'P 1'
#
loop_
_entity.id
_entity.type
_entity.pdbx_description
1 polymer ?
#
loop_
_entity_poly.entity_id
_entity_poly.type
_entity_poly.pdbx_seq_one_letter_code
_entity_poly.pdbx_strand_id
1 'polypeptide(L)' 'MACRGDDEGKGGGCHFLRYNCSVVDTRLGWMLMHPGRLTHFHEGLKVTKGTRYIMYLLGYYTNHN' A
#
# COMPACT_ATOMS: atom_id res chain seq x y z
N MET A 1 4.79 0.69 -3.60
CA MET A 1 4.52 -0.27 -2.53
C MET A 1 3.99 -1.60 -3.08
N ALA A 2 4.87 -2.57 -3.39
CA ALA A 2 4.61 -4.01 -3.24
C ALA A 2 5.91 -4.82 -3.43
N CYS A 3 6.31 -5.58 -2.41
CA CYS A 3 7.30 -6.64 -2.54
C CYS A 3 6.72 -7.89 -1.88
N ARG A 4 6.07 -8.73 -2.68
CA ARG A 4 5.57 -10.04 -2.26
C ARG A 4 6.76 -10.89 -1.79
N GLY A 5 6.69 -11.40 -0.56
CA GLY A 5 7.54 -12.53 -0.14
C GLY A 5 6.66 -13.75 -0.23
N ASP A 6 7.07 -14.72 -1.03
CA ASP A 6 6.24 -15.87 -1.38
C ASP A 6 6.16 -16.84 -0.20
N ASP A 7 5.08 -16.74 0.58
CA ASP A 7 4.39 -17.89 1.16
C ASP A 7 2.96 -17.45 1.58
N GLU A 8 2.00 -17.76 0.71
CA GLU A 8 0.56 -17.69 0.94
C GLU A 8 -0.01 -16.50 1.74
N GLY A 9 0.32 -15.26 1.34
CA GLY A 9 -0.35 -14.06 1.84
C GLY A 9 -1.83 -14.02 1.45
N LYS A 10 -2.71 -14.76 2.14
CA LYS A 10 -4.16 -14.61 2.02
C LYS A 10 -4.57 -13.40 2.87
N GLY A 11 -5.29 -12.46 2.27
CA GLY A 11 -5.62 -11.19 2.91
C GLY A 11 -4.50 -10.14 2.81
N GLY A 12 -4.79 -8.94 3.29
CA GLY A 12 -3.94 -7.77 3.09
C GLY A 12 -4.38 -6.92 1.90
N GLY A 13 -3.73 -5.78 1.74
CA GLY A 13 -4.08 -4.77 0.75
C GLY A 13 -4.03 -3.37 1.33
N CYS A 14 -4.61 -2.42 0.62
CA CYS A 14 -4.79 -1.04 1.05
C CYS A 14 -6.23 -0.63 0.72
N HIS A 15 -6.98 -0.10 1.69
CA HIS A 15 -8.32 0.43 1.45
C HIS A 15 -8.28 1.95 1.54
N PHE A 16 -8.69 2.61 0.45
CA PHE A 16 -8.81 4.06 0.38
C PHE A 16 -10.21 4.48 0.80
N LEU A 17 -10.34 4.96 2.04
CA LEU A 17 -11.63 5.23 2.67
C LEU A 17 -12.44 6.28 1.90
N ARG A 18 -11.79 7.33 1.40
CA ARG A 18 -12.46 8.43 0.67
C ARG A 18 -13.06 8.00 -0.67
N TYR A 19 -12.52 6.94 -1.26
CA TYR A 19 -12.92 6.45 -2.58
C TYR A 19 -13.64 5.10 -2.50
N ASN A 20 -13.84 4.57 -1.29
CA ASN A 20 -14.35 3.22 -1.04
C ASN A 20 -13.69 2.16 -1.95
N CYS A 21 -12.38 2.28 -2.15
CA CYS A 21 -11.63 1.49 -3.12
C CYS A 21 -10.58 0.65 -2.41
N SER A 22 -10.63 -0.66 -2.64
CA SER A 22 -9.68 -1.62 -2.05
C SER A 22 -8.73 -2.13 -3.10
N VAL A 23 -7.43 -1.94 -2.87
CA VAL A 23 -6.36 -2.56 -3.67
C VAL A 23 -5.86 -3.78 -2.91
N VAL A 24 -6.29 -4.95 -3.37
CA VAL A 24 -5.89 -6.27 -2.87
C VAL A 24 -5.04 -6.99 -3.91
N ASP A 25 -4.36 -8.07 -3.49
CA ASP A 25 -3.62 -8.97 -4.38
C ASP A 25 -2.61 -8.30 -5.34
N THR A 26 -1.92 -7.25 -4.87
CA THR A 26 -0.85 -6.63 -5.63
C THR A 26 0.24 -7.64 -5.99
N ARG A 27 0.61 -7.67 -7.28
CA ARG A 27 1.63 -8.57 -7.83
C ARG A 27 3.02 -8.20 -7.31
N LEU A 28 3.91 -9.19 -7.20
CA LEU A 28 5.33 -8.97 -6.92
C LEU A 28 5.90 -7.96 -7.91
N GLY A 29 6.66 -6.98 -7.43
CA GLY A 29 7.34 -5.98 -8.26
C GLY A 29 6.46 -4.82 -8.72
N TRP A 30 5.15 -4.82 -8.41
CA TRP A 30 4.27 -3.71 -8.75
C TRP A 30 4.35 -2.59 -7.71
N MET A 31 4.34 -1.34 -8.16
CA MET A 31 4.37 -0.20 -7.26
C MET A 31 3.02 0.48 -7.20
N LEU A 32 2.37 0.47 -6.02
CA LEU A 32 1.31 1.44 -5.71
C LEU A 32 1.95 2.78 -5.35
N MET A 33 1.54 3.85 -6.04
CA MET A 33 1.92 5.25 -5.76
C MET A 33 0.64 6.06 -5.58
N HIS A 34 0.54 6.79 -4.46
CA HIS A 34 -0.56 7.71 -4.19
C HIS A 34 -0.06 8.94 -3.42
N PRO A 35 -0.72 10.10 -3.52
CA PRO A 35 -0.45 11.26 -2.67
C PRO A 35 -0.59 10.91 -1.19
N GLY A 36 0.38 11.26 -0.36
CA GLY A 36 0.37 10.90 1.07
C GLY A 36 -0.52 11.77 1.96
N ARG A 37 -0.82 13.01 1.55
CA ARG A 37 -1.52 14.01 2.39
C ARG A 37 -2.87 14.39 1.78
N LEU A 38 -3.88 14.57 2.64
CA LEU A 38 -5.23 15.10 2.37
C LEU A 38 -6.18 14.23 1.52
N THR A 39 -5.73 13.70 0.37
CA THR A 39 -6.64 13.10 -0.62
C THR A 39 -6.78 11.59 -0.53
N HIS A 40 -5.71 10.87 -0.18
CA HIS A 40 -5.71 9.41 -0.17
C HIS A 40 -5.57 8.88 1.25
N PHE A 41 -6.57 9.18 2.07
CA PHE A 41 -6.70 8.57 3.39
C PHE A 41 -6.95 7.08 3.20
N HIS A 42 -6.04 6.26 3.71
CA HIS A 42 -6.03 4.83 3.46
C HIS A 42 -5.64 4.04 4.70
N GLU A 43 -6.11 2.81 4.77
CA GLU A 43 -5.81 1.86 5.83
C GLU A 43 -5.21 0.57 5.26
N GLY A 44 -4.34 -0.06 6.04
CA GLY A 44 -3.80 -1.37 5.71
C GLY A 44 -4.82 -2.46 6.04
N LEU A 45 -5.19 -3.27 5.05
CA LEU A 45 -6.03 -4.44 5.29
C LEU A 45 -5.21 -5.52 6.03
N LYS A 46 -5.86 -6.24 6.96
CA LYS A 46 -5.20 -7.29 7.75
C LYS A 46 -4.82 -8.49 6.88
N VAL A 47 -3.61 -8.98 7.09
CA VAL A 47 -3.15 -10.27 6.54
C VAL A 47 -3.73 -11.38 7.42
N THR A 48 -4.39 -12.37 6.80
CA THR A 48 -5.08 -13.45 7.54
C THR A 48 -4.27 -14.74 7.58
N LYS A 49 -3.33 -14.94 6.64
CA LYS A 49 -2.32 -16.01 6.65
C LYS A 49 -1.02 -15.53 6.01
N GLY A 50 0.11 -16.07 6.49
CA GLY A 50 1.44 -15.76 5.98
C GLY A 50 1.97 -14.40 6.44
N THR A 51 3.09 -13.99 5.84
CA THR A 51 3.76 -12.71 6.13
C THR A 51 3.79 -11.85 4.87
N ARG A 52 3.37 -10.58 4.96
CA ARG A 52 3.41 -9.64 3.85
C ARG A 52 4.47 -8.57 4.08
N TYR A 53 5.51 -8.59 3.27
CA TYR A 53 6.51 -7.52 3.26
C TYR A 53 6.03 -6.33 2.42
N ILE A 54 6.23 -5.13 2.94
CA ILE A 54 5.87 -3.89 2.26
C ILE A 54 7.04 -2.92 2.36
N MET A 55 7.45 -2.37 1.23
CA MET A 55 8.37 -1.24 1.17
C MET A 55 7.57 0.01 0.82
N TYR A 56 7.73 1.05 1.62
CA TYR A 56 7.16 2.38 1.37
C TYR A 56 8.29 3.41 1.30
N LEU A 57 8.08 4.42 0.46
CA LEU A 57 8.96 5.58 0.35
C LEU A 57 8.08 6.83 0.50
N LEU A 58 8.46 7.71 1.41
CA LEU A 58 7.81 9.01 1.58
C LEU A 58 8.66 10.08 0.90
N GLY A 59 8.12 10.69 -0.16
CA GLY A 59 8.73 11.87 -0.79
C GLY A 59 8.21 13.15 -0.13
N TYR A 60 9.11 14.00 0.35
CA TYR A 60 8.80 15.35 0.80
C TYR A 60 9.19 16.34 -0.29
N TYR A 61 8.25 17.20 -0.71
CA TYR A 61 8.56 18.34 -1.56
C TYR A 61 8.89 19.52 -0.66
N THR A 62 10.17 19.76 -0.41
CA THR A 62 10.62 21.02 0.18
C THR A 62 10.70 22.05 -0.93
N ASN A 63 9.82 23.05 -0.90
CA ASN A 63 10.01 24.26 -1.70
C ASN A 63 11.30 24.92 -1.22
N HIS A 64 12.40 24.73 -1.95
CA HIS A 64 13.56 25.59 -1.84
C HIS A 64 13.22 26.86 -2.62
N ASN A 65 12.87 27.91 -1.87
CA ASN A 65 12.85 29.28 -2.36
C ASN A 65 14.25 29.86 -2.26
#